data_AF-A0A4Q5R283-F1
#
_entry.id   AF-A0A4Q5R283-F1
#
_cell.length_a   1.000
_cell.length_b   1.000
_cell.length_c   1.000
_cell.angle_alpha   90.00
_cell.angle_beta   90.00
_cell.angle_gamma   90.00
#
_symmetry.space_group_name_H-M   'P 1'
#
loop_
_entity.id
_entity.type
_entity.pdbx_description
1 polymer ?
#
loop_
_entity_poly.entity_id
_entity_poly.type
_entity_poly.pdbx_seq_one_letter_code
_entity_poly.pdbx_strand_id
1 'polypeptide(L)'
;MPRFHLNWLICIMKQWILFIACQVLLTATGSAQKQTIAQLKTELEKSTNPPLYVKDVLKKKFILDTVLIFSTNQFGGVRDSIAYRGKVGKVYGPYDKGRVLVQVLAKSMGSFNRVSQIFLDTSIYTKRFADSLAGSIVTRINSGSASFEDMVMTYSTGAELGRKGDLGWLAAGSMLPAIEKEMAKRKKGEIFKVWTTSGLHILQKTQNPKQ
;
A
#
# COMPACT_ATOMS: atom_id res chain seq x y z
N MET A 1 -11.70 54.36 -74.18
CA MET A 1 -12.51 53.45 -73.34
C MET A 1 -11.75 52.15 -73.12
N PRO A 2 -11.32 51.80 -71.89
CA PRO A 2 -10.78 50.47 -71.59
C PRO A 2 -11.63 49.80 -70.49
N ARG A 3 -12.58 48.94 -70.89
CA ARG A 3 -13.35 48.07 -69.96
C ARG A 3 -12.73 46.68 -69.75
N PHE A 4 -11.54 46.43 -70.32
CA PHE A 4 -10.95 45.08 -70.35
C PHE A 4 -10.07 44.71 -69.14
N HIS A 5 -9.66 45.66 -68.29
CA HIS A 5 -8.74 45.34 -67.19
C HIS A 5 -9.41 44.85 -65.90
N LEU A 6 -10.70 45.11 -65.69
CA LEU A 6 -11.35 44.83 -64.39
C LEU A 6 -11.74 43.34 -64.23
N ASN A 7 -12.17 42.68 -65.31
CA ASN A 7 -12.59 41.27 -65.26
C ASN A 7 -11.42 40.29 -65.04
N TRP A 8 -10.20 40.65 -65.44
CA TRP A 8 -9.03 39.80 -65.27
C TRP A 8 -8.54 39.75 -63.82
N LEU A 9 -8.56 40.90 -63.13
CA LEU A 9 -8.22 41.02 -61.70
C LEU A 9 -9.24 40.28 -60.80
N ILE A 10 -10.53 40.33 -61.13
CA ILE A 10 -11.58 39.62 -60.38
C ILE A 10 -11.44 38.10 -60.51
N CYS A 11 -11.01 37.60 -61.68
CA CYS A 11 -10.80 36.18 -61.92
C CYS A 11 -9.60 35.63 -61.13
N ILE A 12 -8.49 36.39 -61.08
CA ILE A 12 -7.30 36.03 -60.30
C ILE A 12 -7.60 36.06 -58.81
N MET A 13 -8.32 37.07 -58.31
CA MET A 13 -8.72 37.13 -56.90
C MET A 13 -9.62 35.97 -56.48
N LYS A 14 -10.59 35.55 -57.33
CA LYS A 14 -11.43 34.38 -57.03
C LYS A 14 -10.64 33.07 -57.00
N GLN A 15 -9.66 32.91 -57.89
CA GLN A 15 -8.80 31.73 -57.93
C GLN A 15 -7.90 31.63 -56.68
N TRP A 16 -7.39 32.77 -56.19
CA TRP A 16 -6.60 32.87 -54.97
C TRP A 16 -7.43 32.64 -53.70
N ILE A 17 -8.66 33.16 -53.64
CA ILE A 17 -9.58 32.93 -52.52
C ILE A 17 -9.98 31.46 -52.42
N LEU A 18 -10.21 30.78 -53.56
CA LEU A 18 -10.47 29.32 -53.56
C LEU A 18 -9.23 28.50 -53.13
N PHE A 19 -8.02 28.94 -53.51
CA PHE A 19 -6.78 28.26 -53.09
C PHE A 19 -6.49 28.44 -51.59
N ILE A 20 -6.74 29.62 -51.03
CA ILE A 20 -6.61 29.88 -49.60
C ILE A 20 -7.69 29.12 -48.80
N ALA A 21 -8.93 29.08 -49.28
CA ALA A 21 -9.99 28.29 -48.66
C ALA A 21 -9.69 26.78 -48.68
N CYS A 22 -9.03 26.27 -49.73
CA CYS A 22 -8.62 24.86 -49.83
C CYS A 22 -7.43 24.52 -48.90
N GLN A 23 -6.50 25.45 -48.65
CA GLN A 23 -5.41 25.23 -47.69
C GLN A 23 -5.83 25.35 -46.23
N VAL A 24 -6.86 26.15 -45.91
CA VAL A 24 -7.39 26.28 -44.55
C VAL A 24 -8.22 25.06 -44.13
N LEU A 25 -8.80 24.32 -45.09
CA LEU A 25 -9.59 23.11 -44.78
C LEU A 25 -8.76 21.82 -44.57
N LEU A 26 -7.44 21.82 -44.83
CA LEU A 26 -6.64 20.58 -44.80
C LEU A 26 -5.83 20.32 -43.53
N THR A 27 -5.89 21.16 -42.48
CA THR A 27 -5.04 21.01 -41.28
C THR A 27 -5.79 20.70 -39.99
N ALA A 28 -7.11 20.50 -40.02
CA ALA A 28 -7.87 20.01 -38.87
C ALA A 28 -7.95 18.48 -38.83
N THR A 29 -6.83 17.78 -39.05
CA THR A 29 -6.70 16.41 -38.53
C THR A 29 -6.50 16.55 -37.02
N GLY A 30 -7.63 16.59 -36.30
CA GLY A 30 -7.68 16.39 -34.87
C GLY A 30 -7.13 15.00 -34.54
N SER A 31 -5.81 14.88 -34.46
CA SER A 31 -5.14 13.78 -33.81
C SER A 31 -5.69 13.74 -32.39
N ALA A 32 -6.48 12.71 -32.09
CA ALA A 32 -6.73 12.30 -30.72
C ALA A 32 -5.37 11.89 -30.14
N GLN A 33 -4.61 12.88 -29.70
CA GLN A 33 -3.26 12.70 -29.21
C GLN A 33 -3.37 11.85 -27.94
N LYS A 34 -3.00 10.58 -28.04
CA LYS A 34 -2.94 9.67 -26.89
C LYS A 34 -2.07 10.34 -25.84
N GLN A 35 -2.69 10.86 -24.78
CA GLN A 35 -2.00 11.55 -23.70
C GLN A 35 -0.87 10.67 -23.18
N THR A 36 0.29 11.27 -22.97
CA THR A 36 1.45 10.56 -22.41
C THR A 36 1.15 10.15 -20.96
N ILE A 37 1.81 9.10 -20.48
CA ILE A 37 1.63 8.63 -19.08
C ILE A 37 1.95 9.76 -18.08
N ALA A 38 2.92 10.62 -18.39
CA ALA A 38 3.27 11.77 -17.56
C ALA A 38 2.14 12.82 -17.48
N GLN A 39 1.48 13.10 -18.60
CA GLN A 39 0.31 13.99 -18.65
C GLN A 39 -0.85 13.41 -17.85
N LEU A 40 -1.16 12.12 -18.07
CA LEU A 40 -2.23 11.42 -17.35
C LEU A 40 -2.03 11.46 -15.82
N LYS A 41 -0.81 11.21 -15.34
CA LYS A 41 -0.50 11.32 -13.91
C LYS A 41 -0.76 12.73 -13.38
N THR A 42 -0.29 13.74 -14.09
CA THR A 42 -0.42 15.14 -13.66
C THR A 42 -1.88 15.58 -13.60
N GLU A 43 -2.69 15.18 -14.58
CA GLU A 43 -4.12 15.49 -14.61
C GLU A 43 -4.88 14.78 -13.49
N LEU A 44 -4.58 13.50 -13.24
CA LEU A 44 -5.17 12.73 -12.14
C LEU A 44 -4.82 13.30 -10.77
N GLU A 45 -3.58 13.75 -10.58
CA GLU A 45 -3.11 14.39 -9.34
C GLU A 45 -3.78 15.75 -9.09
N LYS A 46 -4.15 16.47 -10.16
CA LYS A 46 -4.83 17.78 -10.07
C LYS A 46 -6.34 17.67 -9.97
N SER A 47 -6.92 16.54 -10.37
CA SER A 47 -8.37 16.37 -10.40
C SER A 47 -8.96 16.34 -8.98
N THR A 48 -10.10 17.01 -8.79
CA THR A 48 -10.83 17.02 -7.51
C THR A 48 -11.44 15.67 -7.18
N ASN A 49 -11.89 14.93 -8.21
CA ASN A 49 -12.45 13.58 -8.06
C ASN A 49 -11.84 12.64 -9.11
N PRO A 50 -10.69 12.01 -8.81
CA PRO A 50 -9.97 11.19 -9.77
C PRO A 50 -10.78 9.99 -10.32
N PRO A 51 -11.54 9.23 -9.51
CA PRO A 51 -12.39 8.16 -10.03
C PRO A 51 -13.38 8.64 -11.09
N LEU A 52 -14.04 9.77 -10.84
CA LEU A 52 -15.00 10.33 -11.78
C LEU A 52 -14.31 10.84 -13.06
N TYR A 53 -13.14 11.48 -12.91
CA TYR A 53 -12.32 11.92 -14.04
C TYR A 53 -11.91 10.75 -14.96
N VAL A 54 -11.50 9.61 -14.39
CA VAL A 54 -11.13 8.41 -15.18
C VAL A 54 -12.34 7.86 -15.94
N LYS A 55 -13.52 7.87 -15.32
CA LYS A 55 -14.75 7.36 -15.91
C LYS A 55 -15.25 8.26 -17.04
N ASP A 56 -15.38 9.56 -16.79
CA ASP A 56 -16.15 10.45 -17.65
C ASP A 56 -15.26 11.14 -18.70
N VAL A 57 -14.03 11.51 -18.33
CA VAL A 57 -13.08 12.20 -19.22
C VAL A 57 -12.21 11.20 -19.97
N LEU A 58 -11.51 10.32 -19.22
CA LEU A 58 -10.60 9.36 -19.85
C LEU A 58 -11.34 8.16 -20.47
N LYS A 59 -12.59 7.90 -20.07
CA LYS A 59 -13.40 6.75 -20.50
C LYS A 59 -12.65 5.42 -20.34
N LYS A 60 -11.88 5.28 -19.25
CA LYS A 60 -11.08 4.09 -18.94
C LYS A 60 -11.66 3.31 -17.76
N LYS A 61 -11.32 2.02 -17.69
CA LYS A 61 -11.67 1.17 -16.55
C LYS A 61 -10.83 1.55 -15.33
N PHE A 62 -11.44 1.53 -14.15
CA PHE A 62 -10.77 1.70 -12.87
C PHE A 62 -11.39 0.78 -11.82
N ILE A 63 -10.64 0.53 -10.74
CA ILE A 63 -11.06 -0.27 -9.60
C ILE A 63 -10.75 0.52 -8.34
N LEU A 64 -11.73 0.65 -7.45
CA LEU A 64 -11.52 1.14 -6.09
C LEU A 64 -11.30 -0.05 -5.19
N ASP A 65 -10.20 -0.03 -4.46
CA ASP A 65 -9.78 -1.15 -3.62
C ASP A 65 -9.28 -0.62 -2.29
N THR A 66 -9.67 -1.28 -1.21
CA THR A 66 -9.21 -0.95 0.15
C THR A 66 -8.15 -1.95 0.55
N VAL A 67 -6.92 -1.46 0.69
CA VAL A 67 -5.78 -2.29 1.03
C VAL A 67 -5.60 -2.30 2.55
N LEU A 68 -5.73 -3.47 3.15
CA LEU A 68 -5.44 -3.68 4.57
C LEU A 68 -3.93 -3.92 4.75
N ILE A 69 -3.28 -3.07 5.55
CA ILE A 69 -1.84 -3.22 5.84
C ILE A 69 -1.69 -4.06 7.10
N PHE A 70 -1.35 -5.34 6.94
CA PHE A 70 -1.14 -6.25 8.08
C PHE A 70 0.23 -6.06 8.74
N SER A 71 1.26 -5.70 7.98
CA SER A 71 2.61 -5.45 8.50
C SER A 71 3.28 -4.27 7.81
N THR A 72 4.08 -3.49 8.56
CA THR A 72 4.89 -2.40 7.97
C THR A 72 6.26 -2.86 7.48
N ASN A 73 6.63 -4.11 7.78
CA ASN A 73 7.95 -4.66 7.45
C ASN A 73 7.88 -5.66 6.29
N GLN A 74 6.72 -6.28 6.08
CA GLN A 74 6.48 -7.26 5.03
C GLN A 74 5.20 -6.89 4.28
N PHE A 75 5.35 -6.45 3.03
CA PHE A 75 4.22 -6.11 2.16
C PHE A 75 3.90 -7.32 1.27
N GLY A 76 2.62 -7.64 1.09
CA GLY A 76 2.17 -8.71 0.19
C GLY A 76 2.35 -8.36 -1.29
N GLY A 77 2.64 -7.09 -1.60
CA GLY A 77 3.00 -6.66 -2.95
C GLY A 77 3.21 -5.16 -3.08
N VAL A 78 3.33 -4.71 -4.33
CA VAL A 78 3.54 -3.30 -4.69
C VAL A 78 2.37 -2.42 -4.21
N ARG A 79 1.13 -2.93 -4.28
CA ARG A 79 -0.07 -2.20 -3.86
C ARG A 79 -0.04 -1.89 -2.36
N ASP A 80 0.29 -2.86 -1.52
CA ASP A 80 0.42 -2.69 -0.06
C ASP A 80 1.53 -1.70 0.31
N SER A 81 2.69 -1.82 -0.36
CA SER A 81 3.81 -0.89 -0.15
C SER A 81 3.42 0.55 -0.50
N ILE A 82 2.70 0.76 -1.61
CA ILE A 82 2.20 2.09 -2.01
C ILE A 82 1.11 2.59 -1.07
N ALA A 83 0.18 1.73 -0.67
CA ALA A 83 -0.87 2.09 0.28
C ALA A 83 -0.27 2.55 1.62
N TYR A 84 0.80 1.91 2.11
CA TYR A 84 1.48 2.33 3.33
C TYR A 84 2.40 3.54 3.13
N ARG A 85 3.34 3.49 2.17
CA ARG A 85 4.41 4.49 2.00
C ARG A 85 4.04 5.66 1.10
N GLY A 86 3.05 5.48 0.23
CA GLY A 86 2.66 6.47 -0.77
C GLY A 86 2.01 7.71 -0.17
N LYS A 87 2.04 8.82 -0.89
CA LYS A 87 1.40 10.08 -0.51
C LYS A 87 -0.04 10.10 -1.04
N VAL A 88 -0.97 10.56 -0.20
CA VAL A 88 -2.36 10.79 -0.62
C VAL A 88 -2.39 11.76 -1.80
N GLY A 89 -3.21 11.48 -2.81
CA GLY A 89 -3.33 12.21 -4.06
C GLY A 89 -2.27 11.86 -5.11
N LYS A 90 -1.13 11.27 -4.73
CA LYS A 90 -0.03 10.97 -5.68
C LYS A 90 -0.35 9.73 -6.54
N VAL A 91 0.01 9.78 -7.82
CA VAL A 91 -0.16 8.67 -8.76
C VAL A 91 1.17 7.96 -9.02
N TYR A 92 1.18 6.65 -8.83
CA TYR A 92 2.31 5.74 -8.95
C TYR A 92 2.19 4.80 -10.16
N GLY A 93 3.32 4.23 -10.57
CA GLY A 93 3.43 3.33 -11.73
C GLY A 93 4.15 3.97 -12.93
N PRO A 94 3.98 3.45 -14.15
CA PRO A 94 3.02 2.43 -14.50
C PRO A 94 3.48 1.02 -14.06
N TYR A 95 2.53 0.21 -13.61
CA TYR A 95 2.72 -1.19 -13.21
C TYR A 95 2.06 -2.13 -14.21
N ASP A 96 2.23 -3.44 -14.01
CA ASP A 96 1.66 -4.48 -14.87
C ASP A 96 1.98 -4.24 -16.37
N LYS A 97 3.29 -4.19 -16.67
CA LYS A 97 3.84 -3.95 -18.01
C LYS A 97 3.35 -2.63 -18.65
N GLY A 98 3.19 -1.58 -17.84
CA GLY A 98 2.81 -0.26 -18.35
C GLY A 98 1.31 0.02 -18.37
N ARG A 99 0.47 -0.90 -17.90
CA ARG A 99 -0.99 -0.86 -18.09
C ARG A 99 -1.75 -0.19 -16.95
N VAL A 100 -1.19 -0.19 -15.74
CA VAL A 100 -1.92 0.23 -14.53
C VAL A 100 -1.22 1.39 -13.83
N LEU A 101 -1.97 2.44 -13.51
CA LEU A 101 -1.58 3.49 -12.59
C LEU A 101 -2.32 3.30 -11.27
N VAL A 102 -1.68 3.64 -10.16
CA VAL A 102 -2.25 3.49 -8.80
C VAL A 102 -2.21 4.83 -8.10
N GLN A 103 -3.35 5.31 -7.62
CA GLN A 103 -3.44 6.55 -6.84
C GLN A 103 -3.90 6.24 -5.42
N VAL A 104 -3.24 6.83 -4.42
CA VAL A 104 -3.68 6.74 -3.03
C VAL A 104 -4.73 7.81 -2.79
N LEU A 105 -5.99 7.43 -2.62
CA LEU A 105 -7.10 8.39 -2.47
C LEU A 105 -7.26 8.88 -1.03
N ALA A 106 -7.08 7.98 -0.07
CA ALA A 106 -7.19 8.28 1.34
C ALA A 106 -6.36 7.27 2.15
N LYS A 107 -6.06 7.62 3.40
CA LYS A 107 -5.53 6.71 4.40
C LYS A 107 -6.41 6.80 5.64
N SER A 108 -6.86 5.67 6.14
CA SER A 108 -7.48 5.57 7.46
C SER A 108 -6.40 5.30 8.51
N MET A 109 -6.57 5.86 9.71
CA MET A 109 -5.66 5.61 10.82
C MET A 109 -5.96 4.24 11.43
N GLY A 110 -4.96 3.36 11.44
CA GLY A 110 -4.98 2.09 12.15
C GLY A 110 -3.80 2.05 13.12
N SER A 111 -3.97 1.43 14.29
CA SER A 111 -2.85 1.29 15.23
C SER A 111 -2.00 0.06 14.89
N PHE A 112 -0.69 0.19 15.01
CA PHE A 112 0.28 -0.88 14.85
C PHE A 112 0.98 -1.15 16.17
N ASN A 113 1.10 -2.42 16.55
CA ASN A 113 1.88 -2.88 17.69
C ASN A 113 3.16 -3.55 17.21
N ARG A 114 4.30 -3.27 17.86
CA ARG A 114 5.52 -4.06 17.67
C ARG A 114 5.59 -5.15 18.73
N VAL A 115 5.69 -6.40 18.28
CA VAL A 115 5.52 -7.57 19.15
C VAL A 115 6.70 -8.51 18.98
N SER A 116 7.20 -9.05 20.10
CA SER A 116 8.09 -10.19 20.11
C SER A 116 7.39 -11.42 20.71
N GLN A 117 7.75 -12.60 20.21
CA GLN A 117 7.14 -13.87 20.60
C GLN A 117 8.20 -14.93 20.93
N ILE A 118 7.90 -15.75 21.94
CA ILE A 118 8.44 -17.10 22.14
C ILE A 118 7.25 -18.06 21.98
N PHE A 119 7.34 -18.99 21.04
CA PHE A 119 6.30 -19.99 20.79
C PHE A 119 6.75 -21.37 21.27
N LEU A 120 5.91 -22.01 22.08
CA LEU A 120 6.09 -23.39 22.53
C LEU A 120 5.03 -24.27 21.86
N ASP A 121 5.43 -25.04 20.86
CA ASP A 121 4.55 -25.90 20.08
C ASP A 121 4.11 -27.13 20.90
N THR A 122 2.80 -27.41 20.89
CA THR A 122 2.25 -28.56 21.63
C THR A 122 2.43 -29.92 20.96
N SER A 123 2.88 -29.94 19.71
CA SER A 123 3.37 -31.16 19.06
C SER A 123 4.73 -31.59 19.61
N ILE A 124 5.50 -30.67 20.21
CA ILE A 124 6.82 -30.91 20.80
C ILE A 124 6.71 -31.00 22.33
N TYR A 125 5.96 -30.09 22.94
CA TYR A 125 5.83 -29.99 24.39
C TYR A 125 4.42 -30.36 24.87
N THR A 126 4.32 -31.19 25.91
CA THR A 126 3.03 -31.38 26.59
C THR A 126 2.56 -30.05 27.19
N LYS A 127 1.24 -29.82 27.27
CA LYS A 127 0.68 -28.58 27.85
C LYS A 127 1.25 -28.26 29.23
N ARG A 128 1.30 -29.27 30.12
CA ARG A 128 1.85 -29.14 31.47
C ARG A 128 3.32 -28.71 31.46
N PHE A 129 4.13 -29.32 30.59
CA PHE A 129 5.54 -28.96 30.48
C PHE A 129 5.72 -27.55 29.91
N ALA A 130 4.97 -27.20 28.86
CA ALA A 130 5.00 -25.87 28.26
C ALA A 130 4.60 -24.78 29.28
N ASP A 131 3.59 -25.01 30.11
CA ASP A 131 3.21 -24.07 31.17
C ASP A 131 4.33 -23.87 32.21
N SER A 132 4.97 -24.95 32.65
CA SER A 132 6.09 -24.90 33.59
C SER A 132 7.31 -24.19 32.97
N LEU A 133 7.65 -24.53 31.73
CA LEU A 133 8.74 -23.92 30.99
C LEU A 133 8.49 -22.42 30.78
N ALA A 134 7.28 -22.05 30.37
CA ALA A 134 6.90 -20.65 30.20
C ALA A 134 6.98 -19.87 31.53
N GLY A 135 6.59 -20.48 32.65
CA GLY A 135 6.78 -19.89 33.98
C GLY A 135 8.24 -19.59 34.30
N SER A 136 9.14 -20.55 34.03
CA SER A 136 10.58 -20.37 34.19
C SER A 136 11.14 -19.28 33.27
N ILE A 137 10.75 -19.28 31.99
CA ILE A 137 11.16 -18.27 31.01
C ILE A 137 10.77 -16.86 31.49
N VAL A 138 9.49 -16.66 31.82
CA VAL A 138 8.99 -15.36 32.28
C VAL A 138 9.70 -14.90 33.54
N THR A 139 9.97 -15.82 34.47
CA THR A 139 10.70 -15.52 35.72
C THR A 139 12.11 -15.01 35.43
N ARG A 140 12.85 -15.69 34.54
CA ARG A 140 14.23 -15.31 34.17
C ARG A 140 14.30 -13.98 33.43
N ILE A 141 13.30 -13.69 32.59
CA ILE A 141 13.24 -12.41 31.88
C ILE A 141 12.91 -11.28 32.86
N ASN A 142 11.93 -11.48 33.74
CA ASN A 142 11.53 -10.47 34.73
C ASN A 142 12.62 -10.21 35.78
N SER A 143 13.44 -11.22 36.13
CA SER A 143 14.60 -11.05 37.02
C SER A 143 15.81 -10.40 36.34
N GLY A 144 15.77 -10.21 35.01
CA GLY A 144 16.90 -9.71 34.23
C GLY A 144 18.04 -10.72 34.06
N SER A 145 17.85 -11.98 34.46
CA SER A 145 18.87 -13.03 34.37
C SER A 145 19.07 -13.54 32.93
N ALA A 146 18.12 -13.29 32.05
CA ALA A 146 18.23 -13.56 30.62
C ALA A 146 17.41 -12.54 29.81
N SER A 147 17.85 -12.22 28.59
CA SER A 147 17.05 -11.39 27.70
C SER A 147 15.90 -12.17 27.06
N PHE A 148 14.89 -11.46 26.55
CA PHE A 148 13.80 -12.10 25.79
C PHE A 148 14.36 -12.82 24.55
N GLU A 149 15.30 -12.19 23.83
CA GLU A 149 15.95 -12.78 22.65
C GLU A 149 16.69 -14.08 22.99
N ASP A 150 17.42 -14.14 24.10
CA ASP A 150 18.12 -15.36 24.52
C ASP A 150 17.14 -16.50 24.78
N MET A 151 16.02 -16.20 25.44
CA MET A 151 14.97 -17.20 25.70
C MET A 151 14.29 -17.64 24.40
N VAL A 152 14.10 -16.75 23.42
CA VAL A 152 13.62 -17.13 22.08
C VAL A 152 14.57 -18.12 21.44
N MET A 153 15.87 -17.78 21.37
CA MET A 153 16.87 -18.62 20.70
C MET A 153 17.07 -19.97 21.40
N THR A 154 16.79 -20.04 22.70
CA THR A 154 16.96 -21.27 23.49
C THR A 154 15.75 -22.20 23.41
N TYR A 155 14.53 -21.65 23.44
CA TYR A 155 13.33 -22.45 23.70
C TYR A 155 12.24 -22.35 22.64
N SER A 156 12.24 -21.30 21.82
CA SER A 156 11.17 -21.12 20.84
C SER A 156 11.23 -22.18 19.74
N THR A 157 10.07 -22.60 19.27
CA THR A 157 9.90 -23.57 18.19
C THR A 157 9.15 -22.97 16.99
N GLY A 158 8.98 -21.65 16.96
CA GLY A 158 8.26 -20.94 15.90
C GLY A 158 9.15 -20.33 14.82
N ALA A 159 8.52 -19.85 13.75
CA ALA A 159 9.21 -19.21 12.62
C ALA A 159 9.90 -17.88 12.99
N GLU A 160 9.53 -17.28 14.12
CA GLU A 160 10.12 -16.03 14.61
C GLU A 160 11.59 -16.16 15.05
N LEU A 161 12.11 -17.39 15.20
CA LEU A 161 13.52 -17.66 15.47
C LEU A 161 14.46 -16.92 14.51
N GLY A 162 14.10 -16.84 13.22
CA GLY A 162 14.90 -16.14 12.20
C GLY A 162 15.05 -14.63 12.44
N ARG A 163 14.27 -14.06 13.35
CA ARG A 163 14.35 -12.65 13.78
C ARG A 163 14.49 -12.51 15.29
N LYS A 164 15.02 -13.53 15.96
CA LYS A 164 15.17 -13.56 17.42
C LYS A 164 13.88 -13.24 18.17
N GLY A 165 12.74 -13.60 17.60
CA GLY A 165 11.42 -13.40 18.19
C GLY A 165 10.68 -12.16 17.73
N ASP A 166 11.32 -11.22 17.02
CA ASP A 166 10.65 -10.00 16.54
C ASP A 166 9.69 -10.30 15.37
N LEU A 167 8.40 -10.12 15.62
CA LEU A 167 7.35 -10.23 14.60
C LEU A 167 7.23 -8.94 13.77
N GLY A 168 7.88 -7.86 14.21
CA GLY A 168 7.80 -6.54 13.60
C GLY A 168 6.53 -5.79 14.00
N TRP A 169 6.21 -4.77 13.21
CA TRP A 169 4.98 -3.99 13.39
C TRP A 169 3.82 -4.72 12.73
N LEU A 170 2.82 -5.05 13.54
CA LEU A 170 1.59 -5.73 13.16
C LEU A 170 0.40 -4.80 13.39
N ALA A 171 -0.54 -4.75 12.46
CA ALA A 171 -1.75 -3.96 12.63
C ALA A 171 -2.63 -4.55 13.73
N ALA A 172 -3.32 -3.69 14.47
CA ALA A 172 -4.34 -4.15 15.41
C ALA A 172 -5.42 -4.96 14.68
N GLY A 173 -5.71 -6.16 15.18
CA GLY A 173 -6.62 -7.10 14.55
C GLY A 173 -5.98 -8.01 13.50
N SER A 174 -4.66 -7.94 13.28
CA SER A 174 -3.96 -8.87 12.38
C SER A 174 -3.52 -10.17 13.06
N MET A 175 -3.56 -10.24 14.40
CA MET A 175 -3.22 -11.46 15.16
C MET A 175 -4.46 -12.25 15.55
N LEU A 176 -4.25 -13.46 16.10
CA LEU A 176 -5.34 -14.30 16.61
C LEU A 176 -6.18 -13.54 17.66
N PRO A 177 -7.52 -13.69 17.67
CA PRO A 177 -8.39 -12.93 18.58
C PRO A 177 -8.02 -13.05 20.07
N ALA A 178 -7.54 -14.22 20.51
CA ALA A 178 -7.08 -14.43 21.88
C ALA A 178 -5.84 -13.59 22.22
N ILE A 179 -4.91 -13.45 21.27
CA ILE A 179 -3.70 -12.63 21.42
C ILE A 179 -4.07 -11.16 21.40
N GLU A 180 -4.93 -10.72 20.48
CA GLU A 180 -5.39 -9.33 20.39
C GLU A 180 -6.08 -8.86 21.67
N LYS A 181 -6.96 -9.71 22.24
CA LYS A 181 -7.67 -9.42 23.48
C LYS A 181 -6.72 -9.17 24.64
N GLU A 182 -5.63 -9.94 24.75
CA GLU A 182 -4.63 -9.71 25.77
C GLU A 182 -3.74 -8.50 25.43
N MET A 183 -3.26 -8.39 24.19
CA MET A 183 -2.45 -7.27 23.70
C MET A 183 -3.07 -5.89 23.95
N ALA A 184 -4.40 -5.78 23.84
CA ALA A 184 -5.13 -4.54 24.09
C ALA A 184 -5.05 -4.08 25.55
N LYS A 185 -4.84 -5.00 26.50
CA LYS A 185 -4.77 -4.71 27.94
C LYS A 185 -3.35 -4.41 28.42
N ARG A 186 -2.34 -4.78 27.63
CA ARG A 186 -0.92 -4.75 28.04
C ARG A 186 -0.24 -3.46 27.64
N LYS A 187 0.66 -2.99 28.49
CA LYS A 187 1.54 -1.85 28.21
C LYS A 187 2.83 -2.31 27.52
N LYS A 188 3.59 -1.34 27.00
CA LYS A 188 4.95 -1.59 26.49
C LYS A 188 5.80 -2.27 27.58
N GLY A 189 6.54 -3.30 27.19
CA GLY A 189 7.45 -4.06 28.05
C GLY A 189 6.79 -5.23 28.79
N GLU A 190 5.46 -5.22 28.94
CA GLU A 190 4.77 -6.30 29.66
C GLU A 190 4.80 -7.61 28.88
N ILE A 191 5.11 -8.68 29.59
CA ILE A 191 5.14 -10.05 29.08
C ILE A 191 3.86 -10.76 29.52
N PHE A 192 3.23 -11.48 28.61
CA PHE A 192 2.00 -12.22 28.88
C PHE A 192 1.96 -13.52 28.09
N LYS A 193 1.11 -14.44 28.52
CA LYS A 193 0.98 -15.79 27.97
C LYS A 193 -0.42 -15.98 27.37
N VAL A 194 -0.49 -16.61 26.20
CA VAL A 194 -1.76 -16.92 25.53
C VAL A 194 -1.71 -18.33 24.98
N TRP A 195 -2.70 -19.14 25.36
CA TRP A 195 -2.90 -20.48 24.82
C TRP A 195 -3.69 -20.43 23.51
N THR A 196 -3.25 -21.18 22.51
CA THR A 196 -3.94 -21.39 21.23
C THR A 196 -4.03 -22.89 20.94
N THR A 197 -4.65 -23.25 19.81
CA THR A 197 -4.73 -24.65 19.37
C THR A 197 -3.37 -25.22 18.97
N SER A 198 -2.43 -24.39 18.49
CA SER A 198 -1.09 -24.81 18.09
C SER A 198 -0.12 -24.89 19.26
N GLY A 199 -0.29 -24.05 20.28
CA GLY A 199 0.55 -24.12 21.48
C GLY A 199 0.46 -22.91 22.39
N LEU A 200 1.54 -22.66 23.13
CA LEU A 200 1.63 -21.56 24.08
C LEU A 200 2.48 -20.43 23.50
N HIS A 201 1.90 -19.23 23.45
CA HIS A 201 2.58 -18.01 23.03
C HIS A 201 2.96 -17.20 24.27
N ILE A 202 4.24 -16.85 24.40
CA ILE A 202 4.74 -15.87 25.36
C ILE A 202 5.08 -14.63 24.55
N LEU A 203 4.43 -13.52 24.85
CA LEU A 203 4.43 -12.33 24.00
C LEU A 203 4.85 -11.10 24.79
N GLN A 204 5.50 -10.16 24.10
CA GLN A 204 5.89 -8.86 24.66
C GLN A 204 5.62 -7.72 23.68
N LYS A 205 5.06 -6.62 24.18
CA LYS A 205 4.98 -5.34 23.43
C LYS A 205 6.32 -4.62 23.52
N THR A 206 7.11 -4.63 22.45
CA THR A 206 8.45 -4.04 22.50
C THR A 206 8.45 -2.52 22.36
N GLN A 207 7.42 -1.95 21.71
CA GLN A 207 7.29 -0.51 21.50
C GLN A 207 5.88 0.00 21.78
N ASN A 208 5.76 1.33 21.94
CA ASN A 208 4.46 1.99 21.99
C ASN A 208 3.76 1.87 20.63
N PRO A 209 2.42 1.74 20.60
CA PRO A 209 1.69 1.70 19.35
C PRO A 209 1.94 2.95 18.50
N LYS A 210 1.99 2.78 17.18
CA LYS A 210 2.04 3.89 16.21
C LYS A 210 0.79 3.88 15.32
N GLN A 211 0.42 5.02 14.75
CA GLN A 211 -0.68 5.17 13.81
C GLN A 211 -0.18 5.33 12.37
#